data_AF-A0A925GD22-F1
#
_entry.id   AF-A0A925GD22-F1
#
_cell.length_a   1.000
_cell.length_b   1.000
_cell.length_c   1.000
_cell.angle_alpha   90.00
_cell.angle_beta   90.00
_cell.angle_gamma   90.00
#
_symmetry.space_group_name_H-M   'P 1'
#
loop_
_entity.id
_entity.type
_entity.pdbx_description
1 polymer ?
#
loop_
_entity_poly.entity_id
_entity_poly.type
_entity_poly.pdbx_seq_one_letter_code
_entity_poly.pdbx_strand_id
1 'polypeptide(L)'
;FGIFCFFWLETQSRSALLGLFLGLIPTLIYQLKKYSYKRIIIVLCATILVFVSLFYLLAFKLKTGSTFGRMLIYGVSFEMVKENYLTGVGLGNFDVRYMEYQGHILSAKSAYSSLAIFSDEISTPFNDFIHIWIEQGITSLIIFISILISFIVISVSMINSKALTYCPRFVIPCSALILVILVSGITSYPLTIIPIAILFWVIIAIIDFPSLNEKSLKLHSIPSLITLVTIVTICFHLYYGISYTLAVVSWRNIITGTQDKSLLPGLSKPLKFNPNYLCAVGDFYYNSNKYYKASEYYYLASKLSPSKEIKYALGECYEKLGKFSLAEQEFLDVDKRIPHLIKPNYLLAKLYYSSKQYQKFYQQVSIVRSSEAKVSSPEVEVMRGELETLILSHQIHK
;
A
#
# COMPACT_ATOMS: atom_id res chain seq x y z
N PHE A 1 -14.66 15.48 22.37
CA PHE A 1 -13.80 14.47 23.02
C PHE A 1 -14.47 13.09 23.01
N GLY A 2 -15.71 12.93 23.51
CA GLY A 2 -16.39 11.61 23.56
C GLY A 2 -16.57 10.88 22.22
N ILE A 3 -17.03 11.55 21.17
CA ILE A 3 -17.20 10.94 19.83
C ILE A 3 -15.86 10.49 19.23
N PHE A 4 -14.81 11.28 19.46
CA PHE A 4 -13.47 10.96 19.01
C PHE A 4 -12.90 9.74 19.74
N CYS A 5 -13.11 9.65 21.06
CA CYS A 5 -12.71 8.49 21.85
C CYS A 5 -13.46 7.21 21.45
N PHE A 6 -14.73 7.34 21.05
CA PHE A 6 -15.55 6.23 20.53
C PHE A 6 -14.99 5.69 19.21
N PHE A 7 -14.82 6.53 18.19
CA PHE A 7 -14.22 6.09 16.91
C PHE A 7 -12.78 5.58 17.09
N TRP A 8 -12.04 6.14 18.05
CA TRP A 8 -10.71 5.67 18.38
C TRP A 8 -10.70 4.25 18.98
N LEU A 9 -11.58 3.96 19.95
CA LEU A 9 -11.72 2.62 20.53
C LEU A 9 -12.11 1.58 19.47
N GLU A 10 -12.98 1.96 18.53
CA GLU A 10 -13.40 1.12 17.41
C GLU A 10 -12.26 0.87 16.40
N THR A 11 -11.46 1.89 16.07
CA THR A 11 -10.38 1.76 15.06
C THR A 11 -9.17 0.95 15.54
N GLN A 12 -8.95 0.85 16.85
CA GLN A 12 -7.79 0.16 17.46
C GLN A 12 -6.44 0.51 16.79
N SER A 13 -6.30 1.74 16.28
CA SER A 13 -5.14 2.18 15.50
C SER A 13 -4.03 2.69 16.41
N ARG A 14 -2.93 1.92 16.48
CA ARG A 14 -1.72 2.24 17.28
C ARG A 14 -1.04 3.53 16.81
N SER A 15 -1.02 3.73 15.51
CA SER A 15 -0.33 4.87 14.88
C SER A 15 -1.10 6.17 15.09
N ALA A 16 -2.44 6.12 15.03
CA ALA A 16 -3.29 7.27 15.34
C ALA A 16 -3.13 7.74 16.79
N LEU A 17 -2.90 6.80 17.72
CA LEU A 17 -2.60 7.09 19.12
C LEU A 17 -1.30 7.85 19.29
N LEU A 18 -0.22 7.32 18.70
CA LEU A 18 1.10 7.96 18.70
C LEU A 18 1.02 9.36 18.09
N GLY A 19 0.37 9.47 16.93
CA GLY A 19 0.14 10.71 16.23
C GLY A 19 -0.56 11.74 17.11
N LEU A 20 -1.73 11.38 17.65
CA LEU A 20 -2.52 12.30 18.48
C LEU A 20 -1.76 12.73 19.73
N PHE A 21 -1.10 11.80 20.40
CA PHE A 21 -0.36 12.09 21.62
C PHE A 21 0.76 13.10 21.36
N LEU A 22 1.64 12.81 20.41
CA LEU A 22 2.78 13.68 20.09
C LEU A 22 2.33 14.99 19.43
N GLY A 23 1.29 14.92 18.60
CA GLY A 23 0.70 16.09 17.93
C GLY A 23 0.05 17.09 18.88
N LEU A 24 -0.48 16.66 20.03
CA LEU A 24 -1.09 17.55 21.01
C LEU A 24 -0.09 18.22 21.96
N ILE A 25 1.16 17.75 22.03
CA ILE A 25 2.19 18.31 22.92
C ILE A 25 2.42 19.81 22.68
N PRO A 26 2.58 20.32 21.44
CA PRO A 26 2.77 21.75 21.20
C PRO A 26 1.60 22.60 21.69
N THR A 27 0.36 22.12 21.46
CA THR A 27 -0.87 22.78 21.93
C THR A 27 -0.92 22.83 23.46
N LEU A 28 -0.58 21.71 24.11
CA LEU A 28 -0.51 21.62 25.57
C LEU A 28 0.55 22.55 26.15
N ILE A 29 1.77 22.55 25.60
CA ILE A 29 2.85 23.46 26.01
C ILE A 29 2.40 24.92 25.89
N TYR A 30 1.76 25.30 24.78
CA TYR A 30 1.29 26.67 24.58
C TYR A 30 0.20 27.07 25.58
N GLN A 31 -0.75 26.19 25.88
CA GLN A 31 -1.80 26.46 26.88
C GLN A 31 -1.24 26.55 28.30
N LEU A 32 -0.21 25.73 28.59
CA LEU A 32 0.41 25.65 29.90
C LEU A 32 1.52 26.68 30.12
N LYS A 33 1.94 27.44 29.10
CA LYS A 33 3.01 28.45 29.21
C LYS A 33 2.79 29.51 30.30
N LYS A 34 1.54 29.67 30.75
CA LYS A 34 1.14 30.56 31.86
C LYS A 34 1.43 29.99 33.26
N TYR A 35 1.78 28.71 33.36
CA TYR A 35 2.11 28.02 34.61
C TYR A 35 3.63 27.82 34.74
N SER A 36 4.10 27.51 35.94
CA SER A 36 5.53 27.28 36.19
C SER A 36 6.05 26.06 35.44
N TYR A 37 7.31 26.13 34.99
CA TYR A 37 7.97 25.04 34.24
C TYR A 37 7.91 23.68 34.97
N LYS A 38 7.96 23.69 36.31
CA LYS A 38 7.81 22.47 37.14
C LYS A 38 6.46 21.79 36.93
N ARG A 39 5.37 22.56 36.86
CA ARG A 39 4.01 22.00 36.60
C ARG A 39 3.90 21.46 35.18
N ILE A 40 4.51 22.13 34.20
CA ILE A 40 4.54 21.67 32.80
C ILE A 40 5.25 20.31 32.70
N ILE A 41 6.42 20.17 33.33
CA ILE A 41 7.17 18.91 33.35
C ILE A 41 6.35 17.78 33.99
N ILE A 42 5.69 18.03 35.13
CA ILE A 42 4.86 17.02 35.80
C ILE A 42 3.74 16.53 34.88
N VAL A 43 3.02 17.46 34.23
CA VAL A 43 1.93 17.09 33.31
C VAL A 43 2.48 16.33 32.11
N LEU A 44 3.57 16.77 31.49
CA LEU A 44 4.19 16.05 30.37
C LEU A 44 4.64 14.65 30.77
N CYS A 45 5.33 14.48 31.91
CA CYS A 45 5.78 13.17 32.40
C CYS A 45 4.60 12.23 32.68
N ALA A 46 3.54 12.72 33.33
CA ALA A 46 2.34 11.93 33.59
C ALA A 46 1.65 11.50 32.29
N THR A 47 1.57 12.41 31.32
CA THR A 47 0.96 12.16 30.01
C THR A 47 1.78 11.14 29.22
N ILE A 48 3.11 11.26 29.21
CA ILE A 48 4.05 10.29 28.60
C ILE A 48 3.92 8.90 29.24
N LEU A 49 3.86 8.83 30.57
CA LEU A 49 3.79 7.55 31.27
C LEU A 49 2.50 6.78 30.95
N VAL A 50 1.35 7.47 30.95
CA VAL A 50 0.06 6.88 30.54
C VAL A 50 0.14 6.38 29.09
N PHE A 51 0.74 7.18 28.22
CA PHE A 51 0.84 6.86 26.80
C PHE A 51 1.74 5.67 26.51
N VAL A 52 2.94 5.61 27.11
CA VAL A 52 3.86 4.47 26.98
C VAL A 52 3.21 3.18 27.49
N SER A 53 2.49 3.26 28.61
CA SER A 53 1.77 2.12 29.19
C SER A 53 0.68 1.61 28.25
N LEU A 54 -0.10 2.52 27.66
CA LEU A 54 -1.14 2.18 26.69
C LEU A 54 -0.56 1.62 25.38
N PHE A 55 0.54 2.20 24.88
CA PHE A 55 1.24 1.71 23.69
C PHE A 55 1.79 0.30 23.91
N TYR A 56 2.42 0.03 25.04
CA TYR A 56 2.94 -1.30 25.37
C TYR A 56 1.84 -2.37 25.39
N LEU A 57 0.71 -2.09 26.05
CA LEU A 57 -0.45 -3.00 26.08
C LEU A 57 -0.98 -3.29 24.67
N LEU A 58 -1.16 -2.25 23.86
CA LEU A 58 -1.65 -2.40 22.49
C LEU A 58 -0.63 -3.11 21.59
N ALA A 59 0.67 -2.83 21.74
CA ALA A 59 1.73 -3.35 20.88
C ALA A 59 2.04 -4.83 21.14
N PHE A 60 2.14 -5.23 22.40
CA PHE A 60 2.69 -6.53 22.77
C PHE A 60 1.66 -7.52 23.34
N LYS A 61 0.51 -7.07 23.86
CA LYS A 61 -0.53 -7.99 24.37
C LYS A 61 -1.69 -8.25 23.40
N LEU A 62 -1.98 -7.34 22.45
CA LEU A 62 -3.23 -7.40 21.68
C LEU A 62 -3.08 -7.70 20.17
N LYS A 63 -1.99 -7.32 19.49
CA LYS A 63 -1.77 -7.69 18.05
C LYS A 63 -0.31 -8.02 17.75
N THR A 64 0.17 -9.15 18.25
CA THR A 64 1.54 -9.63 17.99
C THR A 64 1.78 -9.97 16.52
N GLY A 65 0.82 -10.62 15.84
CA GLY A 65 0.92 -10.96 14.41
C GLY A 65 1.07 -9.74 13.48
N SER A 66 0.40 -8.63 13.78
CA SER A 66 0.56 -7.37 13.04
C SER A 66 1.97 -6.79 13.20
N THR A 67 2.59 -6.95 14.37
CA THR A 67 3.95 -6.47 14.63
C THR A 67 4.97 -7.26 13.82
N PHE A 68 4.88 -8.60 13.80
CA PHE A 68 5.78 -9.45 13.01
C PHE A 68 5.59 -9.27 11.50
N GLY A 69 4.36 -9.09 11.02
CA GLY A 69 4.10 -8.73 9.62
C GLY A 69 4.79 -7.41 9.24
N ARG A 70 4.70 -6.37 10.08
CA ARG A 70 5.43 -5.10 9.84
C ARG A 70 6.95 -5.25 9.88
N MET A 71 7.49 -6.14 10.72
CA MET A 71 8.93 -6.42 10.73
C MET A 71 9.39 -7.00 9.39
N LEU A 72 8.62 -7.94 8.81
CA LEU A 72 8.90 -8.45 7.47
C LEU A 72 8.81 -7.33 6.43
N ILE A 73 7.72 -6.55 6.44
CA ILE A 73 7.51 -5.44 5.48
C ILE A 73 8.65 -4.44 5.52
N TYR A 74 9.10 -4.04 6.72
CA TYR A 74 10.24 -3.14 6.86
C TYR A 74 11.54 -3.79 6.38
N GLY A 75 11.77 -5.07 6.69
CA GLY A 75 12.92 -5.81 6.17
C GLY A 75 12.99 -5.78 4.65
N VAL A 76 11.89 -6.14 3.98
CA VAL A 76 11.77 -6.10 2.51
C VAL A 76 11.96 -4.66 1.98
N SER A 77 11.31 -3.70 2.62
CA SER A 77 11.41 -2.27 2.27
C SER A 77 12.84 -1.75 2.35
N PHE A 78 13.63 -2.18 3.34
CA PHE A 78 15.03 -1.79 3.45
C PHE A 78 15.91 -2.42 2.36
N GLU A 79 15.63 -3.64 1.91
CA GLU A 79 16.33 -4.21 0.75
C GLU A 79 16.03 -3.42 -0.53
N MET A 80 14.77 -3.00 -0.74
CA MET A 80 14.41 -2.12 -1.86
C MET A 80 15.18 -0.80 -1.82
N VAL A 81 15.29 -0.18 -0.64
CA VAL A 81 16.08 1.05 -0.44
C VAL A 81 17.56 0.79 -0.73
N LYS A 82 18.16 -0.27 -0.19
CA LYS A 82 19.59 -0.56 -0.40
C LYS A 82 19.96 -0.63 -1.87
N GLU A 83 19.12 -1.26 -2.70
CA GLU A 83 19.36 -1.39 -4.14
C GLU A 83 19.08 -0.09 -4.92
N ASN A 84 18.16 0.76 -4.44
CA ASN A 84 17.65 1.91 -5.21
C ASN A 84 17.70 3.25 -4.44
N TYR A 85 18.63 3.42 -3.50
CA TYR A 85 18.58 4.53 -2.52
C TYR A 85 18.63 5.94 -3.12
N LEU A 86 19.26 6.12 -4.29
CA LEU A 86 19.44 7.45 -4.92
C LEU A 86 18.19 7.94 -5.63
N THR A 87 17.63 7.13 -6.51
CA THR A 87 16.55 7.50 -7.44
C THR A 87 15.21 6.85 -7.09
N GLY A 88 15.22 5.84 -6.22
CA GLY A 88 14.07 4.98 -5.98
C GLY A 88 13.76 4.08 -7.17
N VAL A 89 12.66 3.32 -7.03
CA VAL A 89 12.14 2.39 -8.05
C VAL A 89 11.11 3.02 -9.00
N GLY A 90 10.81 4.31 -8.82
CA GLY A 90 9.78 5.05 -9.55
C GLY A 90 8.46 5.16 -8.78
N LEU A 91 7.73 6.25 -9.01
CA LEU A 91 6.46 6.54 -8.36
C LEU A 91 5.39 5.49 -8.69
N GLY A 92 4.72 4.96 -7.66
CA GLY A 92 3.75 3.88 -7.77
C GLY A 92 4.33 2.47 -7.97
N ASN A 93 5.65 2.30 -8.01
CA ASN A 93 6.27 0.99 -8.21
C ASN A 93 6.54 0.21 -6.92
N PHE A 94 6.20 0.74 -5.74
CA PHE A 94 6.30 -0.03 -4.50
C PHE A 94 5.47 -1.33 -4.59
N ASP A 95 4.18 -1.21 -4.86
CA ASP A 95 3.24 -2.35 -4.95
C ASP A 95 3.68 -3.35 -6.04
N VAL A 96 4.13 -2.82 -7.18
CA VAL A 96 4.59 -3.63 -8.32
C VAL A 96 5.82 -4.48 -7.98
N ARG A 97 6.79 -3.92 -7.23
CA ARG A 97 8.09 -4.57 -7.01
C ARG A 97 8.20 -5.28 -5.66
N TYR A 98 7.44 -4.85 -4.65
CA TYR A 98 7.58 -5.35 -3.29
C TYR A 98 7.55 -6.88 -3.20
N MET A 99 6.63 -7.51 -3.93
CA MET A 99 6.46 -8.96 -3.91
C MET A 99 7.66 -9.71 -4.48
N GLU A 100 8.34 -9.16 -5.47
CA GLU A 100 9.58 -9.73 -6.02
C GLU A 100 10.67 -9.75 -4.95
N TYR A 101 10.91 -8.63 -4.27
CA TYR A 101 11.87 -8.52 -3.16
C TYR A 101 11.50 -9.46 -2.00
N GLN A 102 10.22 -9.55 -1.64
CA GLN A 102 9.75 -10.49 -0.62
C GLN A 102 10.10 -11.93 -0.99
N GLY A 103 9.85 -12.35 -2.23
CA GLY A 103 10.20 -13.69 -2.70
C GLY A 103 11.71 -13.98 -2.64
N HIS A 104 12.55 -13.03 -3.06
CA HIS A 104 14.00 -13.19 -2.97
C HIS A 104 14.48 -13.40 -1.53
N ILE A 105 14.02 -12.57 -0.60
CA ILE A 105 14.42 -12.63 0.81
C ILE A 105 13.95 -13.92 1.48
N LEU A 106 12.72 -14.36 1.20
CA LEU A 106 12.17 -15.58 1.79
C LEU A 106 12.84 -16.84 1.25
N SER A 107 13.22 -16.84 -0.04
CA SER A 107 13.90 -17.99 -0.68
C SER A 107 15.35 -18.18 -0.23
N ALA A 108 16.04 -17.11 0.19
CA ALA A 108 17.48 -17.13 0.48
C ALA A 108 17.89 -17.72 1.85
N LYS A 109 16.99 -18.44 2.57
CA LYS A 109 17.19 -18.86 3.98
C LYS A 109 17.72 -17.70 4.86
N SER A 110 17.10 -16.53 4.69
CA SER A 110 17.50 -15.30 5.38
C SER A 110 17.05 -15.29 6.84
N ALA A 111 17.48 -14.27 7.59
CA ALA A 111 16.98 -13.99 8.94
C ALA A 111 15.45 -13.82 9.02
N TYR A 112 14.78 -13.65 7.87
CA TYR A 112 13.35 -13.45 7.75
C TYR A 112 12.55 -14.75 7.50
N SER A 113 13.20 -15.92 7.37
CA SER A 113 12.49 -17.18 7.14
C SER A 113 11.49 -17.54 8.24
N SER A 114 11.77 -17.18 9.49
CA SER A 114 10.81 -17.32 10.61
C SER A 114 9.58 -16.42 10.48
N LEU A 115 9.67 -15.36 9.67
CA LEU A 115 8.58 -14.42 9.40
C LEU A 115 7.80 -14.77 8.13
N ALA A 116 8.16 -15.84 7.41
CA ALA A 116 7.52 -16.25 6.16
C ALA A 116 6.01 -16.47 6.31
N ILE A 117 5.54 -16.92 7.48
CA ILE A 117 4.11 -17.09 7.79
C ILE A 117 3.32 -15.75 7.78
N PHE A 118 4.01 -14.62 7.92
CA PHE A 118 3.41 -13.28 7.88
C PHE A 118 3.53 -12.60 6.52
N SER A 119 4.10 -13.26 5.51
CA SER A 119 4.08 -12.77 4.13
C SER A 119 2.64 -12.61 3.64
N ASP A 120 2.40 -11.62 2.79
CA ASP A 120 1.17 -11.46 2.01
C ASP A 120 1.46 -10.46 0.88
N GLU A 121 0.43 -10.09 0.13
CA GLU A 121 0.45 -8.96 -0.79
C GLU A 121 0.38 -7.63 -0.05
N ILE A 122 1.32 -6.75 -0.35
CA ILE A 122 1.50 -5.48 0.35
C ILE A 122 1.60 -4.36 -0.67
N SER A 123 0.66 -3.42 -0.58
CA SER A 123 0.60 -2.24 -1.45
C SER A 123 1.22 -0.99 -0.83
N THR A 124 1.55 -1.01 0.47
CA THR A 124 2.20 0.12 1.16
C THR A 124 3.20 -0.36 2.21
N PRO A 125 4.33 0.35 2.42
CA PRO A 125 5.36 -0.05 3.39
C PRO A 125 4.99 0.23 4.85
N PHE A 126 3.81 0.80 5.14
CA PHE A 126 3.42 1.26 6.47
C PHE A 126 4.35 2.32 7.10
N ASN A 127 5.04 3.09 6.25
CA ASN A 127 5.82 4.26 6.66
C ASN A 127 5.94 5.22 5.48
N ASP A 128 5.36 6.42 5.58
CA ASP A 128 5.33 7.42 4.50
C ASP A 128 6.74 7.87 4.08
N PHE A 129 7.69 7.99 5.01
CA PHE A 129 9.06 8.42 4.71
C PHE A 129 9.84 7.36 3.94
N ILE A 130 9.72 6.10 4.37
CA ILE A 130 10.28 4.95 3.66
C ILE A 130 9.62 4.83 2.29
N HIS A 131 8.31 5.08 2.18
CA HIS A 131 7.60 5.04 0.90
C HIS A 131 8.15 6.08 -0.08
N ILE A 132 8.30 7.34 0.35
CA ILE A 132 8.92 8.41 -0.44
C ILE A 132 10.33 8.01 -0.88
N TRP A 133 11.13 7.44 0.03
CA TRP A 133 12.48 7.01 -0.29
C TRP A 133 12.52 5.86 -1.30
N ILE A 134 11.70 4.82 -1.11
CA ILE A 134 11.67 3.67 -2.02
C ILE A 134 11.27 4.11 -3.42
N GLU A 135 10.25 4.95 -3.57
CA GLU A 135 9.73 5.28 -4.89
C GLU A 135 10.52 6.39 -5.60
N GLN A 136 11.03 7.37 -4.88
CA GLN A 136 11.63 8.57 -5.48
C GLN A 136 13.08 8.85 -5.05
N GLY A 137 13.63 8.01 -4.16
CA GLY A 137 15.01 8.12 -3.73
C GLY A 137 15.25 9.18 -2.66
N ILE A 138 16.51 9.26 -2.22
CA ILE A 138 16.94 10.14 -1.13
C ILE A 138 16.74 11.63 -1.47
N THR A 139 16.83 11.99 -2.75
CA THR A 139 16.65 13.38 -3.21
C THR A 139 15.26 13.91 -2.86
N SER A 140 14.21 13.14 -3.17
CA SER A 140 12.83 13.52 -2.81
C SER A 140 12.61 13.52 -1.31
N LEU A 141 13.24 12.61 -0.56
CA LEU A 141 13.16 12.61 0.90
C LEU A 141 13.79 13.88 1.49
N ILE A 142 14.94 14.33 0.98
CA ILE A 142 15.59 15.58 1.41
C ILE A 142 14.71 16.79 1.09
N ILE A 143 14.11 16.84 -0.11
CA ILE A 143 13.18 17.92 -0.48
C ILE A 143 11.98 17.94 0.46
N PHE A 144 11.38 16.78 0.72
CA PHE A 144 10.25 16.64 1.64
C PHE A 144 10.62 17.14 3.05
N ILE A 145 11.75 16.71 3.60
CA ILE A 145 12.24 17.18 4.91
C ILE A 145 12.52 18.69 4.89
N SER A 146 13.03 19.24 3.79
CA SER A 146 13.30 20.68 3.66
C SER A 146 12.01 21.51 3.71
N ILE A 147 10.94 21.04 3.07
CA ILE A 147 9.61 21.65 3.16
C ILE A 147 9.11 21.62 4.61
N LEU A 148 9.28 20.50 5.31
CA LEU A 148 8.88 20.37 6.71
C LEU A 148 9.65 21.32 7.63
N ILE A 149 10.96 21.48 7.42
CA ILE A 149 11.79 22.41 8.19
C ILE A 149 11.32 23.85 7.93
N SER A 150 11.09 24.23 6.66
CA SER A 150 10.56 25.54 6.30
C SER A 150 9.23 25.83 7.00
N PHE A 151 8.29 24.89 6.91
CA PHE A 151 6.99 24.97 7.58
C PHE A 151 7.13 25.18 9.10
N ILE A 152 8.02 24.45 9.77
CA ILE A 152 8.25 24.58 11.21
C ILE A 152 8.82 25.96 11.54
N VAL A 153 9.82 26.43 10.80
CA VAL A 153 10.45 27.74 11.02
C VAL A 153 9.42 28.87 10.86
N ILE A 154 8.61 28.81 9.80
CA ILE A 154 7.55 29.79 9.53
C ILE A 154 6.49 29.74 10.64
N SER A 155 6.03 28.54 11.02
CA SER A 155 5.04 28.35 12.08
C SER A 155 5.51 28.94 13.41
N VAL A 156 6.77 28.67 13.80
CA VAL A 156 7.35 29.21 15.04
C VAL A 156 7.47 30.74 14.98
N SER A 157 7.92 31.29 13.85
CA SER A 157 8.00 32.74 13.63
C SER A 157 6.64 33.41 13.79
N MET A 158 5.59 32.84 13.20
CA MET A 158 4.22 33.36 13.30
C MET A 158 3.66 33.26 14.72
N ILE A 159 3.93 32.18 15.44
CA ILE A 159 3.48 32.00 16.84
C ILE A 159 4.11 33.05 17.77
N ASN A 160 5.35 33.45 17.50
CA ASN A 160 6.08 34.43 18.31
C ASN A 160 5.85 35.88 17.86
N SER A 161 5.26 36.10 16.68
CA SER A 161 4.97 37.44 16.16
C SER A 161 3.84 38.12 16.96
N LYS A 162 3.97 39.45 17.13
CA LYS A 162 2.93 40.30 17.72
C LYS A 162 1.98 40.90 16.67
N ALA A 163 2.20 40.63 15.38
CA ALA A 163 1.38 41.17 14.30
C ALA A 163 -0.03 40.56 14.30
N LEU A 164 -1.07 41.39 14.16
CA LEU A 164 -2.48 40.96 14.12
C LEU A 164 -2.81 40.01 12.96
N THR A 165 -1.99 40.01 11.89
CA THR A 165 -2.13 39.14 10.71
C THR A 165 -2.00 37.66 11.06
N TYR A 166 -1.29 37.35 12.15
CA TYR A 166 -1.02 35.98 12.58
C TYR A 166 -1.87 35.67 13.80
N CYS A 167 -2.76 34.68 13.66
CA CYS A 167 -3.51 34.15 14.80
C CYS A 167 -2.79 32.88 15.30
N PRO A 168 -2.05 32.92 16.43
CA PRO A 168 -1.52 31.71 17.08
C PRO A 168 -2.61 30.65 17.33
N ARG A 169 -3.85 31.10 17.55
CA ARG A 169 -5.04 30.23 17.68
C ARG A 169 -5.35 29.39 16.43
N PHE A 170 -4.86 29.77 15.26
CA PHE A 170 -4.99 29.03 14.00
C PHE A 170 -3.72 28.24 13.65
N VAL A 171 -2.54 28.87 13.77
CA VAL A 171 -1.25 28.24 13.40
C VAL A 171 -0.94 27.04 14.30
N ILE A 172 -1.24 27.11 15.60
CA ILE A 172 -0.91 26.04 16.55
C ILE A 172 -1.72 24.77 16.25
N PRO A 173 -3.06 24.79 16.11
CA PRO A 173 -3.82 23.60 15.71
C PRO A 173 -3.39 23.01 14.37
N CYS A 174 -3.06 23.86 13.38
CA CYS A 174 -2.58 23.40 12.08
C CYS A 174 -1.23 22.69 12.18
N SER A 175 -0.29 23.28 12.93
CA SER A 175 1.03 22.68 13.22
C SER A 175 0.90 21.37 13.98
N ALA A 176 -0.01 21.32 14.97
CA ALA A 176 -0.34 20.11 15.71
C ALA A 176 -0.87 19.02 14.77
N LEU A 177 -1.78 19.34 13.85
CA LEU A 177 -2.34 18.38 12.90
C LEU A 177 -1.29 17.83 11.93
N ILE A 178 -0.40 18.68 11.41
CA ILE A 178 0.74 18.24 10.59
C ILE A 178 1.61 17.27 11.39
N LEU A 179 1.90 17.57 12.66
CA LEU A 179 2.67 16.69 13.53
C LEU A 179 1.96 15.35 13.78
N VAL A 180 0.63 15.35 13.98
CA VAL A 180 -0.17 14.11 14.08
C VAL A 180 0.02 13.25 12.84
N ILE A 181 -0.09 13.85 11.64
CA ILE A 181 0.04 13.15 10.36
C ILE A 181 1.45 12.57 10.21
N LEU A 182 2.50 13.38 10.44
CA LEU A 182 3.90 12.95 10.31
C LEU A 182 4.26 11.82 11.26
N VAL A 183 3.88 11.94 12.55
CA VAL A 183 4.13 10.89 13.55
C VAL A 183 3.37 9.62 13.20
N SER A 184 2.12 9.75 12.76
CA SER A 184 1.35 8.59 12.27
C SER A 184 2.03 7.94 11.06
N GLY A 185 2.60 8.75 10.16
CA GLY A 185 3.35 8.34 8.98
C GLY A 185 4.64 7.57 9.25
N ILE A 186 5.16 7.56 10.48
CA ILE A 186 6.30 6.70 10.85
C ILE A 186 5.89 5.22 10.96
N THR A 187 4.61 4.96 11.22
CA THR A 187 4.09 3.60 11.49
C THR A 187 2.82 3.27 10.70
N SER A 188 2.44 4.13 9.77
CA SER A 188 1.29 4.04 8.86
C SER A 188 1.55 4.89 7.61
N TYR A 189 0.52 5.06 6.79
CA TYR A 189 0.58 5.71 5.47
C TYR A 189 -0.50 6.79 5.26
N PRO A 190 -0.76 7.71 6.22
CA PRO A 190 -1.77 8.75 6.05
C PRO A 190 -1.60 9.59 4.77
N LEU A 191 -0.37 9.80 4.28
CA LEU A 191 -0.14 10.55 3.04
C LEU A 191 -0.52 9.78 1.76
N THR A 192 -0.75 8.47 1.85
CA THR A 192 -1.33 7.68 0.74
C THR A 192 -2.86 7.86 0.67
N ILE A 193 -3.50 8.30 1.77
CA ILE A 193 -4.94 8.54 1.81
C ILE A 193 -5.23 9.94 1.24
N ILE A 194 -5.78 9.99 0.02
CA ILE A 194 -5.95 11.22 -0.76
C ILE A 194 -6.55 12.39 0.06
N PRO A 195 -7.68 12.23 0.81
CA PRO A 195 -8.21 13.33 1.61
C PRO A 195 -7.24 13.88 2.66
N ILE A 196 -6.45 13.00 3.30
CA ILE A 196 -5.48 13.39 4.33
C ILE A 196 -4.28 14.06 3.67
N ALA A 197 -3.82 13.55 2.52
CA ALA A 197 -2.74 14.16 1.74
C ALA A 197 -3.10 15.57 1.26
N ILE A 198 -4.32 15.76 0.74
CA ILE A 198 -4.82 17.09 0.32
C ILE A 198 -4.83 18.03 1.52
N LEU A 199 -5.40 17.59 2.65
CA LEU A 199 -5.43 18.40 3.87
C LEU A 199 -4.03 18.80 4.34
N PHE A 200 -3.09 17.85 4.33
CA PHE A 200 -1.69 18.07 4.69
C PHE A 200 -1.04 19.17 3.82
N TRP A 201 -1.15 19.06 2.50
CA TRP A 201 -0.53 20.02 1.58
C TRP A 201 -1.22 21.40 1.61
N VAL A 202 -2.54 21.45 1.77
CA VAL A 202 -3.29 22.71 1.91
C VAL A 202 -2.88 23.46 3.18
N ILE A 203 -2.70 22.75 4.30
CA ILE A 203 -2.27 23.39 5.56
C ILE A 203 -0.88 24.00 5.42
N ILE A 204 0.07 23.28 4.80
CA ILE A 204 1.42 23.80 4.53
C ILE A 204 1.31 25.06 3.67
N ALA A 205 0.54 25.03 2.58
CA ALA A 205 0.39 26.16 1.67
C ALA A 205 -0.23 27.40 2.35
N ILE A 206 -1.27 27.21 3.19
CA ILE A 206 -1.93 28.32 3.90
C ILE A 206 -0.99 28.99 4.91
N ILE A 207 -0.15 28.22 5.60
CA ILE A 207 0.79 28.77 6.59
C ILE A 207 1.95 29.49 5.90
N ASP A 208 2.42 29.00 4.75
CA ASP A 208 3.51 29.63 4.01
C ASP A 208 3.07 30.92 3.29
N PHE A 209 1.80 31.02 2.85
CA PHE A 209 1.31 32.13 2.02
C PHE A 209 1.50 33.54 2.65
N PRO A 210 1.15 33.79 3.93
CA PRO A 210 1.37 35.08 4.57
C PRO A 210 2.84 35.51 4.71
N SER A 211 3.80 34.57 4.75
CA SER A 211 5.23 34.89 4.88
C SER A 211 5.80 35.56 3.63
N LEU A 212 5.19 35.31 2.48
CA LEU A 212 5.53 35.94 1.19
C LEU A 212 5.06 37.40 1.10
N ASN A 213 4.12 37.82 1.94
CA ASN A 213 3.59 39.19 1.93
C ASN A 213 4.39 40.16 2.84
N GLU A 214 5.04 39.68 3.90
CA GLU A 214 5.85 40.53 4.80
C GLU A 214 7.27 40.77 4.27
N LYS A 215 7.89 39.76 3.67
CA LYS A 215 9.07 39.97 2.82
C LYS A 215 8.54 40.13 1.42
N SER A 216 8.50 41.35 0.91
CA SER A 216 8.39 41.59 -0.53
C SER A 216 9.63 41.00 -1.22
N LEU A 217 9.66 39.67 -1.35
CA LEU A 217 10.19 39.08 -2.56
C LEU A 217 9.44 39.85 -3.64
N LYS A 218 10.15 40.74 -4.34
CA LYS A 218 9.71 41.19 -5.65
C LYS A 218 9.52 39.89 -6.41
N LEU A 219 8.31 39.34 -6.37
CA LEU A 219 7.90 38.23 -7.20
C LEU A 219 8.02 38.84 -8.59
N HIS A 220 9.21 38.70 -9.17
CA HIS A 220 9.43 38.96 -10.56
C HIS A 220 8.27 38.24 -11.24
N SER A 221 7.46 38.99 -11.98
CA SER A 221 6.19 38.54 -12.56
C SER A 221 6.33 37.06 -12.87
N ILE A 222 5.61 36.17 -12.14
CA ILE A 222 5.63 34.74 -12.46
C ILE A 222 5.40 34.71 -13.97
N PRO A 223 6.40 34.26 -14.77
CA PRO A 223 6.34 34.47 -16.20
C PRO A 223 5.00 33.95 -16.67
N SER A 224 4.27 34.69 -17.50
CA SER A 224 2.96 34.29 -18.02
C SER A 224 2.97 32.85 -18.56
N LEU A 225 4.14 32.40 -19.02
CA LEU A 225 4.45 31.02 -19.39
C LEU A 225 4.29 29.99 -18.24
N ILE A 226 4.80 30.24 -17.03
CA ILE A 226 4.65 29.30 -15.89
C ILE A 226 3.18 29.18 -15.48
N THR A 227 2.46 30.30 -15.46
CA THR A 227 1.01 30.30 -15.18
C THR A 227 0.26 29.54 -16.27
N LEU A 228 0.58 29.78 -17.55
CA LEU A 228 -0.03 29.07 -18.67
C LEU A 228 0.26 27.57 -18.62
N VAL A 229 1.51 27.16 -18.38
CA VAL A 229 1.90 25.76 -18.24
C VAL A 229 1.15 25.09 -17.10
N THR A 230 1.01 25.78 -15.95
CA THR A 230 0.23 25.26 -14.82
C THR A 230 -1.25 25.06 -15.20
N ILE A 231 -1.87 26.04 -15.86
CA ILE A 231 -3.29 25.95 -16.30
C ILE A 231 -3.47 24.80 -17.29
N VAL A 232 -2.62 24.72 -18.32
CA VAL A 232 -2.68 23.64 -19.33
C VAL A 232 -2.51 22.28 -18.67
N THR A 233 -1.59 22.17 -17.71
CA THR A 233 -1.37 20.94 -16.94
C THR A 233 -2.62 20.57 -16.13
N ILE A 234 -3.25 21.53 -15.45
CA ILE A 234 -4.50 21.30 -14.70
C ILE A 234 -5.61 20.85 -15.65
N CYS A 235 -5.83 21.55 -16.76
CA CYS A 235 -6.85 21.20 -17.76
C CYS A 235 -6.62 19.80 -18.34
N PHE A 236 -5.37 19.43 -18.62
CA PHE A 236 -5.00 18.10 -19.07
C PHE A 236 -5.37 17.03 -18.03
N HIS A 237 -4.98 17.22 -16.76
CA HIS A 237 -5.33 16.27 -15.69
C HIS A 237 -6.83 16.18 -15.45
N LEU A 238 -7.57 17.29 -15.55
CA LEU A 238 -9.03 17.30 -15.47
C LEU A 238 -9.67 16.52 -16.62
N TYR A 239 -9.24 16.75 -17.86
CA TYR A 239 -9.74 16.02 -19.03
C TYR A 239 -9.52 14.51 -18.90
N TYR A 240 -8.29 14.09 -18.54
CA TYR A 240 -7.98 12.69 -18.32
C TYR A 240 -8.74 12.11 -17.13
N GLY A 241 -8.87 12.84 -16.03
CA GLY A 241 -9.60 12.42 -14.84
C GLY A 241 -11.09 12.22 -15.10
N ILE A 242 -11.73 13.13 -15.83
CA ILE A 242 -13.12 13.00 -16.27
C ILE A 242 -13.27 11.80 -17.21
N SER A 243 -12.41 11.68 -18.22
CA SER A 243 -12.45 10.57 -19.19
C SER A 243 -12.28 9.21 -18.51
N TYR A 244 -11.35 9.11 -17.56
CA TYR A 244 -11.14 7.92 -16.74
C TYR A 244 -12.37 7.60 -15.88
N THR A 245 -12.93 8.60 -15.19
CA THR A 245 -14.09 8.42 -14.31
C THR A 245 -15.31 7.95 -15.09
N LEU A 246 -15.59 8.55 -16.24
CA LEU A 246 -16.68 8.12 -17.12
C LEU A 246 -16.48 6.68 -17.58
N ALA A 247 -15.25 6.31 -17.96
CA ALA A 247 -14.94 4.93 -18.35
C ALA A 247 -15.08 3.94 -17.19
N VAL A 248 -14.70 4.30 -15.97
CA VAL A 248 -14.92 3.48 -14.77
C VAL A 248 -16.41 3.29 -14.49
N VAL A 249 -17.22 4.35 -14.64
CA VAL A 249 -18.68 4.24 -14.49
C VAL A 249 -19.29 3.31 -15.53
N SER A 250 -18.89 3.44 -16.80
CA SER A 250 -19.31 2.52 -17.88
C SER A 250 -18.88 1.08 -17.59
N TRP A 251 -17.64 0.88 -17.18
CA TRP A 251 -17.13 -0.44 -16.81
C TRP A 251 -17.93 -1.05 -15.67
N ARG A 252 -18.21 -0.27 -14.61
CA ARG A 252 -19.04 -0.70 -13.48
C ARG A 252 -20.43 -1.16 -13.92
N ASN A 253 -21.07 -0.40 -14.82
CA ASN A 253 -22.38 -0.73 -15.35
C ASN A 253 -22.38 -2.06 -16.14
N ILE A 254 -21.30 -2.35 -16.86
CA ILE A 254 -21.14 -3.62 -17.58
C ILE A 254 -20.98 -4.80 -16.61
N ILE A 255 -20.12 -4.68 -15.60
CA ILE A 255 -19.87 -5.78 -14.65
C ILE A 255 -21.05 -6.06 -13.72
N THR A 256 -21.87 -5.06 -13.40
CA THR A 256 -23.12 -5.23 -12.63
C THR A 256 -24.27 -5.81 -13.47
N GLY A 257 -24.04 -6.06 -14.76
CA GLY A 257 -25.02 -6.68 -15.65
C GLY A 257 -26.05 -5.71 -16.24
N THR A 258 -25.88 -4.40 -16.06
CA THR A 258 -26.78 -3.39 -16.66
C THR A 258 -26.50 -3.16 -18.14
N GLN A 259 -25.35 -3.64 -18.65
CA GLN A 259 -24.93 -3.55 -20.04
C GLN A 259 -24.23 -4.83 -20.50
N ASP A 260 -24.11 -5.01 -21.82
CA ASP A 260 -23.46 -6.18 -22.42
C ASP A 260 -21.94 -6.20 -22.13
N LYS A 261 -21.43 -7.35 -21.69
CA LYS A 261 -20.00 -7.61 -21.45
C LYS A 261 -19.15 -7.48 -22.72
N SER A 262 -19.74 -7.62 -23.91
CA SER A 262 -19.06 -7.41 -25.19
C SER A 262 -18.52 -5.99 -25.37
N LEU A 263 -19.03 -5.01 -24.61
CA LEU A 263 -18.58 -3.62 -24.63
C LEU A 263 -17.27 -3.38 -23.86
N LEU A 264 -16.84 -4.33 -23.02
CA LEU A 264 -15.65 -4.19 -22.17
C LEU A 264 -14.41 -3.74 -22.96
N PRO A 265 -13.99 -4.40 -24.08
CA PRO A 265 -12.76 -4.04 -24.78
C PRO A 265 -12.74 -2.60 -25.33
N GLY A 266 -13.92 -2.00 -25.56
CA GLY A 266 -14.06 -0.62 -26.02
C GLY A 266 -13.57 0.43 -25.02
N LEU A 267 -13.47 0.07 -23.73
CA LEU A 267 -13.01 0.96 -22.66
C LEU A 267 -11.48 0.96 -22.48
N SER A 268 -10.74 0.25 -23.35
CA SER A 268 -9.29 0.03 -23.23
C SER A 268 -8.47 1.33 -23.24
N LYS A 269 -8.82 2.33 -24.06
CA LYS A 269 -8.05 3.58 -24.15
C LYS A 269 -7.90 4.30 -22.79
N PRO A 270 -8.98 4.64 -22.08
CA PRO A 270 -8.88 5.30 -20.77
C PRO A 270 -8.45 4.36 -19.64
N LEU A 271 -8.72 3.05 -19.75
CA LEU A 271 -8.51 2.09 -18.64
C LEU A 271 -7.30 1.16 -18.80
N LYS A 272 -6.45 1.34 -19.82
CA LYS A 272 -5.29 0.45 -20.11
C LYS A 272 -4.29 0.28 -18.97
N PHE A 273 -4.27 1.22 -18.00
CA PHE A 273 -3.39 1.17 -16.84
C PHE A 273 -4.12 0.76 -15.55
N ASN A 274 -5.37 0.31 -15.65
CA ASN A 274 -6.11 -0.20 -14.50
C ASN A 274 -6.06 -1.75 -14.50
N PRO A 275 -5.34 -2.37 -13.56
CA PRO A 275 -5.18 -3.83 -13.54
C PRO A 275 -6.50 -4.57 -13.35
N ASN A 276 -7.41 -4.05 -12.51
CA ASN A 276 -8.71 -4.68 -12.26
C ASN A 276 -9.59 -4.68 -13.52
N TYR A 277 -9.53 -3.62 -14.32
CA TYR A 277 -10.21 -3.57 -15.62
C TYR A 277 -9.61 -4.60 -16.58
N LEU A 278 -8.28 -4.69 -16.65
CA LEU A 278 -7.61 -5.69 -17.50
C LEU A 278 -7.99 -7.11 -17.08
N CYS A 279 -8.08 -7.40 -15.77
CA CYS A 279 -8.59 -8.67 -15.27
C CYS A 279 -10.02 -8.93 -15.71
N ALA A 280 -10.92 -7.94 -15.61
CA ALA A 280 -12.31 -8.11 -16.05
C ALA A 280 -12.41 -8.42 -17.56
N VAL A 281 -11.56 -7.83 -18.39
CA VAL A 281 -11.46 -8.17 -19.82
C VAL A 281 -10.86 -9.57 -20.01
N GLY A 282 -9.85 -9.93 -19.22
CA GLY A 282 -9.29 -11.28 -19.15
C GLY A 282 -10.36 -12.32 -18.85
N ASP A 283 -11.15 -12.11 -17.80
CA ASP A 283 -12.25 -12.97 -17.37
C ASP A 283 -13.30 -13.13 -18.46
N PHE A 284 -13.64 -12.04 -19.16
CA PHE A 284 -14.58 -12.08 -20.29
C PHE A 284 -14.07 -13.00 -21.41
N TYR A 285 -12.80 -12.89 -21.79
CA TYR A 285 -12.21 -13.75 -22.80
C TYR A 285 -12.03 -15.19 -22.32
N TYR A 286 -11.65 -15.40 -21.05
CA TYR A 286 -11.49 -16.71 -20.44
C TYR A 286 -12.80 -17.48 -20.45
N ASN A 287 -13.89 -16.85 -19.99
CA ASN A 287 -15.23 -17.43 -19.99
C ASN A 287 -15.78 -17.67 -21.41
N SER A 288 -15.24 -16.99 -22.41
CA SER A 288 -15.53 -17.21 -23.83
C SER A 288 -14.63 -18.29 -24.47
N ASN A 289 -13.86 -19.06 -23.67
CA ASN A 289 -12.85 -20.03 -24.10
C ASN A 289 -11.77 -19.45 -25.03
N LYS A 290 -11.55 -18.12 -25.01
CA LYS A 290 -10.52 -17.41 -25.79
C LYS A 290 -9.26 -17.24 -24.95
N TYR A 291 -8.67 -18.35 -24.51
CA TYR A 291 -7.56 -18.37 -23.55
C TYR A 291 -6.33 -17.57 -23.99
N TYR A 292 -6.03 -17.53 -25.29
CA TYR A 292 -4.92 -16.72 -25.82
C TYR A 292 -5.14 -15.23 -25.52
N LYS A 293 -6.31 -14.68 -25.86
CA LYS A 293 -6.65 -13.28 -25.56
C LYS A 293 -6.70 -13.03 -24.07
N ALA A 294 -7.29 -13.94 -23.29
CA ALA A 294 -7.32 -13.82 -21.84
C ALA A 294 -5.89 -13.70 -21.26
N SER A 295 -4.96 -14.52 -21.72
CA SER A 295 -3.55 -14.47 -21.28
C SER A 295 -2.87 -13.15 -21.59
N GLU A 296 -3.17 -12.49 -22.73
CA GLU A 296 -2.61 -11.17 -23.05
C GLU A 296 -3.06 -10.11 -22.02
N TYR A 297 -4.34 -10.11 -21.65
CA TYR A 297 -4.87 -9.16 -20.66
C TYR A 297 -4.38 -9.45 -19.24
N TYR A 298 -4.35 -10.71 -18.80
CA TYR A 298 -3.78 -11.05 -17.50
C TYR A 298 -2.28 -10.77 -17.42
N TYR A 299 -1.53 -10.95 -18.52
CA TYR A 299 -0.12 -10.56 -18.58
C TYR A 299 0.05 -9.04 -18.43
N LEU A 300 -0.76 -8.23 -19.13
CA LEU A 300 -0.73 -6.78 -18.95
C LEU A 300 -1.11 -6.37 -17.52
N ALA A 301 -2.12 -7.03 -16.94
CA ALA A 301 -2.53 -6.81 -15.55
C ALA A 301 -1.39 -7.15 -14.57
N SER A 302 -0.69 -8.28 -14.78
CA SER A 302 0.38 -8.73 -13.89
C SER A 302 1.61 -7.82 -13.92
N LYS A 303 1.82 -7.06 -15.02
CA LYS A 303 2.85 -6.02 -15.08
C LYS A 303 2.52 -4.77 -14.28
N LEU A 304 1.24 -4.49 -14.06
CA LEU A 304 0.78 -3.33 -13.30
C LEU A 304 0.49 -3.64 -11.84
N SER A 305 0.08 -4.89 -11.55
CA SER A 305 -0.22 -5.38 -10.21
C SER A 305 0.01 -6.90 -10.23
N PRO A 306 1.20 -7.39 -9.83
CA PRO A 306 1.54 -8.81 -9.88
C PRO A 306 0.91 -9.60 -8.72
N SER A 307 -0.42 -9.49 -8.57
CA SER A 307 -1.17 -10.18 -7.53
C SER A 307 -1.19 -11.70 -7.78
N LYS A 308 -1.31 -12.48 -6.70
CA LYS A 308 -1.42 -13.93 -6.72
C LYS A 308 -2.62 -14.39 -7.55
N GLU A 309 -3.77 -13.72 -7.45
CA GLU A 309 -4.95 -14.03 -8.26
C GLU A 309 -4.69 -13.84 -9.75
N ILE A 310 -4.03 -12.75 -10.13
CA ILE A 310 -3.70 -12.46 -11.54
C ILE A 310 -2.73 -13.51 -12.07
N LYS A 311 -1.74 -13.90 -11.26
CA LYS A 311 -0.78 -14.96 -11.59
C LYS A 311 -1.45 -16.32 -11.70
N TYR A 312 -2.40 -16.65 -10.83
CA TYR A 312 -3.19 -17.87 -10.94
C TYR A 312 -3.99 -17.89 -12.25
N ALA A 313 -4.72 -16.81 -12.56
CA ALA A 313 -5.52 -16.72 -13.79
C ALA A 313 -4.65 -16.80 -15.05
N LEU A 314 -3.47 -16.16 -15.04
CA LEU A 314 -2.50 -16.25 -16.13
C LEU A 314 -1.95 -17.67 -16.29
N GLY A 315 -1.60 -18.33 -15.18
CA GLY A 315 -1.12 -19.72 -15.16
C GLY A 315 -2.17 -20.71 -15.67
N GLU A 316 -3.43 -20.56 -15.27
CA GLU A 316 -4.55 -21.36 -15.78
C GLU A 316 -4.76 -21.15 -17.28
N CYS A 317 -4.65 -19.91 -17.78
CA CYS A 317 -4.68 -19.66 -19.23
C CYS A 317 -3.55 -20.39 -19.95
N TYR A 318 -2.33 -20.36 -19.42
CA TYR A 318 -1.20 -21.07 -19.99
C TYR A 318 -1.39 -22.58 -19.97
N GLU A 319 -1.97 -23.15 -18.90
CA GLU A 319 -2.34 -24.57 -18.85
C GLU A 319 -3.34 -24.92 -19.97
N LYS A 320 -4.41 -24.14 -20.14
CA LYS A 320 -5.41 -24.37 -21.20
C LYS A 320 -4.83 -24.26 -22.62
N LEU A 321 -3.75 -23.51 -22.77
CA LEU A 321 -3.00 -23.36 -24.02
C LEU A 321 -1.91 -24.44 -24.21
N GLY A 322 -1.75 -25.38 -23.27
CA GLY A 322 -0.70 -26.39 -23.28
C GLY A 322 0.71 -25.85 -22.99
N LYS A 323 0.83 -24.59 -22.56
CA LYS A 323 2.10 -23.93 -22.22
C LYS A 323 2.49 -24.24 -20.77
N PHE A 324 2.64 -25.53 -20.46
CA PHE A 324 2.83 -26.01 -19.08
C PHE A 324 4.03 -25.38 -18.36
N SER A 325 5.14 -25.12 -19.06
CA SER A 325 6.31 -24.48 -18.45
C SER A 325 6.04 -23.04 -17.98
N LEU A 326 5.22 -22.28 -18.73
CA LEU A 326 4.84 -20.91 -18.31
C LEU A 326 3.85 -20.95 -17.14
N ALA A 327 2.92 -21.90 -17.13
CA ALA A 327 2.00 -22.10 -16.01
C ALA A 327 2.77 -22.46 -14.72
N GLU A 328 3.73 -23.39 -14.82
CA GLU A 328 4.61 -23.80 -13.71
C GLU A 328 5.37 -22.58 -13.15
N GLN A 329 5.89 -21.71 -14.02
CA GLN A 329 6.58 -20.49 -13.61
C GLN A 329 5.70 -19.54 -12.81
N GLU A 330 4.46 -19.28 -13.25
CA GLU A 330 3.56 -18.37 -12.53
C GLU A 330 3.19 -18.92 -11.13
N PHE A 331 2.89 -20.21 -11.02
CA PHE A 331 2.53 -20.82 -9.73
C PHE A 331 3.73 -20.90 -8.77
N LEU A 332 4.91 -21.29 -9.27
CA LEU A 332 6.14 -21.30 -8.46
C LEU A 332 6.54 -19.89 -8.00
N ASP A 333 6.30 -18.87 -8.82
CA ASP A 333 6.58 -17.50 -8.43
C ASP A 333 5.66 -17.05 -7.27
N VAL A 334 4.38 -17.42 -7.27
CA VAL A 334 3.51 -17.14 -6.11
C VAL A 334 3.97 -17.89 -4.87
N ASP A 335 4.30 -19.18 -4.99
CA ASP A 335 4.81 -20.00 -3.88
C ASP A 335 6.06 -19.37 -3.24
N LYS A 336 7.02 -18.91 -4.07
CA LYS A 336 8.22 -18.23 -3.56
C LYS A 336 7.91 -16.95 -2.79
N ARG A 337 6.92 -16.17 -3.24
CA ARG A 337 6.58 -14.87 -2.64
C ARG A 337 5.73 -15.00 -1.38
N ILE A 338 4.92 -16.06 -1.30
CA ILE A 338 3.97 -16.31 -0.21
C ILE A 338 3.96 -17.83 0.12
N PRO A 339 5.04 -18.36 0.71
CA PRO A 339 5.30 -19.81 0.82
C PRO A 339 4.37 -20.57 1.77
N HIS A 340 3.53 -19.87 2.53
CA HIS A 340 2.56 -20.49 3.42
C HIS A 340 1.19 -20.74 2.74
N LEU A 341 1.01 -20.33 1.47
CA LEU A 341 -0.20 -20.62 0.73
C LEU A 341 -0.22 -22.07 0.23
N ILE A 342 -1.36 -22.73 0.43
CA ILE A 342 -1.57 -24.10 -0.07
C ILE A 342 -1.89 -24.10 -1.58
N LYS A 343 -2.59 -23.06 -2.05
CA LYS A 343 -3.11 -22.96 -3.42
C LYS A 343 -2.06 -23.10 -4.53
N PRO A 344 -0.86 -22.48 -4.46
CA PRO A 344 0.18 -22.67 -5.47
C PRO A 344 0.58 -24.13 -5.65
N ASN A 345 0.81 -24.86 -4.55
CA ASN A 345 1.20 -26.27 -4.58
C ASN A 345 0.07 -27.18 -5.07
N TYR A 346 -1.19 -26.86 -4.73
CA TYR A 346 -2.36 -27.52 -5.30
C TYR A 346 -2.46 -27.32 -6.83
N LEU A 347 -2.28 -26.08 -7.33
CA LEU A 347 -2.30 -25.79 -8.77
C LEU A 347 -1.15 -26.46 -9.50
N LEU A 348 0.06 -26.47 -8.92
CA LEU A 348 1.20 -27.21 -9.44
C LEU A 348 0.94 -28.72 -9.51
N ALA A 349 0.31 -29.31 -8.49
CA ALA A 349 -0.07 -30.71 -8.52
C ALA A 349 -1.01 -31.01 -9.70
N LYS A 350 -2.07 -30.21 -9.89
CA LYS A 350 -3.00 -30.36 -11.02
C LYS A 350 -2.28 -30.23 -12.37
N LEU A 351 -1.39 -29.24 -12.50
CA LEU A 351 -0.57 -29.03 -13.68
C LEU A 351 0.35 -30.23 -13.98
N TYR A 352 0.99 -30.82 -12.96
CA TYR A 352 1.85 -31.99 -13.13
C TYR A 352 1.06 -33.25 -13.46
N TYR A 353 -0.16 -33.37 -12.94
CA TYR A 353 -1.07 -34.45 -13.30
C TYR A 353 -1.49 -34.34 -14.78
N SER A 354 -1.95 -33.16 -15.20
CA SER A 354 -2.39 -32.90 -16.59
C SER A 354 -1.25 -33.02 -17.60
N SER A 355 -0.02 -32.66 -17.22
CA SER A 355 1.19 -32.83 -18.05
C SER A 355 1.88 -34.20 -17.88
N LYS A 356 1.25 -35.18 -17.19
CA LYS A 356 1.76 -36.55 -16.96
C LYS A 356 3.11 -36.63 -16.22
N GLN A 357 3.50 -35.58 -15.49
CA GLN A 357 4.69 -35.54 -14.63
C GLN A 357 4.39 -36.12 -13.23
N TYR A 358 4.02 -37.39 -13.17
CA TYR A 358 3.47 -38.01 -11.95
C TYR A 358 4.39 -37.97 -10.73
N GLN A 359 5.71 -38.01 -10.92
CA GLN A 359 6.66 -37.88 -9.80
C GLN A 359 6.54 -36.51 -9.13
N LYS A 360 6.51 -35.42 -9.91
CA LYS A 360 6.32 -34.06 -9.39
C LYS A 360 4.92 -33.88 -8.80
N PHE A 361 3.90 -34.50 -9.41
CA PHE A 361 2.54 -34.51 -8.84
C PHE A 361 2.53 -35.03 -7.40
N TYR A 362 3.09 -36.23 -7.15
CA TYR A 362 3.12 -36.79 -5.79
C TYR A 362 3.95 -35.96 -4.80
N GLN A 363 5.01 -35.29 -5.26
CA GLN A 363 5.77 -34.34 -4.44
C GLN A 363 4.92 -33.14 -4.00
N GLN A 364 4.09 -32.59 -4.90
CA GLN A 364 3.23 -31.47 -4.54
C GLN A 364 2.06 -31.89 -3.66
N VAL A 365 1.50 -33.08 -3.88
CA VAL A 365 0.45 -33.61 -3.00
C VAL A 365 0.96 -33.82 -1.58
N SER A 366 2.20 -34.32 -1.39
CA SER A 366 2.76 -34.48 -0.05
C SER A 366 2.91 -33.13 0.66
N ILE A 367 3.38 -32.09 -0.04
CA ILE A 367 3.46 -30.72 0.49
C ILE A 367 2.08 -30.21 0.92
N VAL A 368 1.06 -30.35 0.07
CA VAL A 368 -0.32 -29.90 0.38
C VAL A 368 -0.92 -30.64 1.59
N ARG A 369 -0.63 -31.94 1.73
CA ARG A 369 -1.08 -32.74 2.87
C ARG A 369 -0.38 -32.36 4.17
N SER A 370 0.92 -32.10 4.13
CA SER A 370 1.70 -31.75 5.34
C SER A 370 1.56 -30.29 5.76
N SER A 371 1.12 -29.41 4.87
CA SER A 371 1.02 -27.97 5.14
C SER A 371 -0.13 -27.68 6.13
N GLU A 372 0.19 -27.03 7.24
CA GLU A 372 -0.81 -26.43 8.12
C GLU A 372 -1.35 -25.15 7.49
N ALA A 373 -2.67 -25.08 7.26
CA ALA A 373 -3.28 -23.88 6.71
C ALA A 373 -3.26 -22.76 7.77
N LYS A 374 -2.63 -21.61 7.46
CA LYS A 374 -2.67 -20.42 8.31
C LYS A 374 -4.10 -19.99 8.67
N VAL A 375 -5.03 -20.17 7.73
CA VAL A 375 -6.47 -20.03 7.92
C VAL A 375 -7.11 -21.33 7.48
N SER A 376 -7.70 -22.07 8.43
CA SER A 376 -8.53 -23.22 8.07
C SER A 376 -9.75 -22.71 7.29
N SER A 377 -9.88 -23.14 6.05
CA SER A 377 -10.98 -22.74 5.17
C SER A 377 -11.56 -23.94 4.45
N PRO A 378 -12.86 -23.94 4.13
CA PRO A 378 -13.48 -24.98 3.30
C PRO A 378 -12.75 -25.16 1.95
N GLU A 379 -12.17 -24.09 1.39
CA GLU A 379 -11.39 -24.15 0.15
C GLU A 379 -10.18 -25.09 0.26
N VAL A 380 -9.51 -25.11 1.43
CA VAL A 380 -8.36 -26.01 1.66
C VAL A 380 -8.79 -27.47 1.64
N GLU A 381 -9.91 -27.80 2.27
CA GLU A 381 -10.43 -29.17 2.31
C GLU A 381 -10.90 -29.62 0.92
N VAL A 382 -11.51 -28.73 0.14
CA VAL A 382 -11.86 -29.01 -1.26
C VAL A 382 -10.59 -29.28 -2.09
N MET A 383 -9.57 -28.44 -1.98
CA MET A 383 -8.30 -28.64 -2.69
C MET A 383 -7.66 -30.00 -2.34
N ARG A 384 -7.66 -30.39 -1.06
CA ARG A 384 -7.17 -31.70 -0.62
C ARG A 384 -7.99 -32.84 -1.20
N GLY A 385 -9.32 -32.77 -1.11
CA GLY A 385 -10.23 -33.81 -1.63
C GLY A 385 -10.11 -34.02 -3.15
N GLU A 386 -9.90 -32.94 -3.92
CA GLU A 386 -9.64 -33.05 -5.36
C GLU A 386 -8.34 -33.81 -5.66
N LEU A 387 -7.26 -33.55 -4.90
CA LEU A 387 -5.99 -34.28 -5.08
C LEU A 387 -6.12 -35.76 -4.73
N GLU A 388 -6.91 -36.12 -3.70
CA GLU A 388 -7.20 -37.52 -3.39
C GLU A 388 -7.91 -38.22 -4.55
N THR A 389 -8.88 -37.54 -5.18
CA THR A 389 -9.59 -38.06 -6.34
C THR A 389 -8.62 -38.31 -7.51
N LEU A 390 -7.68 -37.39 -7.74
CA LEU A 390 -6.65 -37.57 -8.77
C LEU A 390 -5.72 -38.74 -8.47
N ILE A 391 -5.32 -38.95 -7.20
CA ILE A 391 -4.52 -40.10 -6.80
C ILE A 391 -5.25 -41.42 -7.11
N LEU A 392 -6.52 -41.52 -6.69
CA LEU A 392 -7.33 -42.72 -6.93
C LEU A 392 -7.46 -42.99 -8.44
N SER A 393 -7.72 -41.96 -9.23
CA SER A 393 -7.83 -42.11 -10.70
C SER A 393 -6.53 -42.60 -11.33
N HIS A 394 -5.36 -42.12 -10.89
CA HIS A 394 -4.07 -42.60 -11.40
C HIS A 394 -3.78 -44.05 -11.01
N GLN A 395 -4.18 -44.46 -9.81
CA GLN A 395 -4.00 -45.84 -9.33
C GLN A 395 -4.88 -46.83 -10.09
N ILE A 396 -6.07 -46.43 -10.51
CA ILE A 396 -6.97 -47.27 -11.32
C ILE A 396 -6.46 -47.46 -12.75
N HIS A 397 -5.74 -46.47 -13.30
CA HIS A 397 -5.25 -46.47 -14.68
C HIS A 397 -3.79 -46.96 -14.83
N LYS A 398 -3.14 -47.35 -13.73
CA LYS A 398 -1.84 -48.04 -13.72
C LYS A 398 -2.06 -49.55 -13.74
#